data_AF-A0A2C9VKM4-F1
#
_entry.id   AF-A0A2C9VKM4-F1
#
_cell.length_a   1.000
_cell.length_b   1.000
_cell.length_c   1.000
_cell.angle_alpha   90.00
_cell.angle_beta   90.00
_cell.angle_gamma   90.00
#
_symmetry.space_group_name_H-M   'P 1'
#
loop_
_entity.id
_entity.type
_entity.pdbx_description
1 polymer ?
#
loop_
_entity_poly.entity_id
_entity_poly.type
_entity_poly.pdbx_seq_one_letter_code
_entity_poly.pdbx_strand_id
1 'polypeptide(L)'
;MASINVPSCPSTTARTALPSTQARRNFKFFNGLHGVNSFSTNGCMLNSNSICIDGTKSPFGIKGVGKLKAAVVSDEGDLLSYSNGNNAAAKRTFIDNKPVEIKLQPGAIAFGTLVADTAPISSGFPIDDDEFDLDRPTEGFSSIPEAIEDIRQGKMVVVVDDEDRENEGDLIMAAQLATPEAMAFIVKHGTGIVCVSMAGEYLDRLQLPLMVTQNANDEKLCTAFTVTVDAKHGTTTGVSAHDRATTVLALANRDSKPEDFNRPGHIFPLRYREGGVLKRAGHTEASVDLAVLAGLEPVGVLCEIVDDDGSMARLPKLRQFAQQENLKIISIADLIRYRRKREKLVDRSSAARIPTMWGPFTAYCYRSILDGIEHIAMVKGEIGDGQDILVRVHSECLTGDIFGSARCDCGNQLALAMQQIEDAGRGVLIYLRGHEGRGIGLGHKLRAYNLQDAGRDTVEANEDLGLPVDSREYGIGAQILQDLGVRTMKLMTNNPAKYIGLKGYGLTVIGRVPLLTTITMENKRYLETKRAKMGHIYGVEFNDHLTHLTGSNGKPSVDTATDATSSR
;
A
#
# COMPACT_ATOMS: atom_id res chain seq x y z
N MET A 1 -19.58 -59.44 -57.31
CA MET A 1 -19.11 -59.60 -58.71
C MET A 1 -18.65 -58.24 -59.22
N ALA A 2 -17.75 -58.21 -60.22
CA ALA A 2 -17.47 -57.15 -61.22
C ALA A 2 -17.84 -55.66 -60.96
N SER A 3 -17.04 -54.64 -61.31
CA SER A 3 -15.69 -54.60 -61.92
C SER A 3 -15.04 -53.21 -61.82
N ILE A 4 -13.70 -53.20 -61.71
CA ILE A 4 -12.70 -52.34 -62.39
C ILE A 4 -13.21 -51.10 -63.17
N ASN A 5 -12.68 -49.90 -62.85
CA ASN A 5 -12.05 -49.02 -63.86
C ASN A 5 -11.23 -47.85 -63.26
N VAL A 6 -10.07 -47.57 -63.88
CA VAL A 6 -9.10 -46.46 -63.63
C VAL A 6 -8.36 -46.24 -64.96
N PRO A 7 -8.34 -45.01 -65.54
CA PRO A 7 -7.20 -44.08 -65.39
C PRO A 7 -7.66 -42.58 -65.34
N SER A 8 -6.83 -41.53 -65.24
CA SER A 8 -5.43 -41.38 -65.68
C SER A 8 -4.60 -40.33 -64.93
N CYS A 9 -3.27 -40.50 -65.01
CA CYS A 9 -2.26 -39.44 -64.84
C CYS A 9 -1.34 -39.44 -66.08
N PRO A 10 -0.62 -38.35 -66.34
CA PRO A 10 0.86 -38.37 -66.33
C PRO A 10 1.39 -37.53 -65.15
N SER A 11 2.39 -37.95 -64.35
CA SER A 11 3.84 -38.11 -64.66
C SER A 11 4.55 -36.75 -64.82
N THR A 12 5.82 -36.49 -64.46
CA THR A 12 7.03 -37.30 -64.09
C THR A 12 8.09 -36.25 -63.62
N THR A 13 9.07 -36.40 -62.70
CA THR A 13 9.62 -37.45 -61.77
C THR A 13 10.72 -36.75 -60.88
N ALA A 14 11.49 -37.29 -59.91
CA ALA A 14 11.67 -38.61 -59.25
C ALA A 14 12.60 -38.51 -58.00
N ARG A 15 12.43 -39.41 -57.00
CA ARG A 15 13.48 -40.08 -56.14
C ARG A 15 14.27 -39.22 -55.12
N THR A 16 14.79 -39.71 -53.97
CA THR A 16 14.80 -41.03 -53.24
C THR A 16 15.06 -40.72 -51.74
N ALA A 17 14.28 -41.17 -50.74
CA ALA A 17 14.18 -42.51 -50.09
C ALA A 17 15.44 -42.94 -49.26
N LEU A 18 15.43 -42.90 -47.91
CA LEU A 18 15.04 -43.96 -46.90
C LEU A 18 16.26 -44.80 -46.39
N PRO A 19 16.22 -45.57 -45.25
CA PRO A 19 15.42 -45.50 -43.99
C PRO A 19 16.19 -45.84 -42.65
N SER A 20 15.46 -45.91 -41.50
CA SER A 20 15.67 -46.83 -40.34
C SER A 20 16.75 -46.50 -39.25
N THR A 21 16.70 -46.93 -37.95
CA THR A 21 15.63 -47.35 -36.99
C THR A 21 16.14 -47.42 -35.51
N GLN A 22 15.20 -47.35 -34.54
CA GLN A 22 15.21 -47.97 -33.17
C GLN A 22 16.04 -47.43 -31.96
N ALA A 23 15.28 -47.00 -30.93
CA ALA A 23 15.22 -47.53 -29.54
C ALA A 23 16.16 -47.08 -28.37
N ARG A 24 15.52 -46.39 -27.38
CA ARG A 24 15.59 -46.53 -25.90
C ARG A 24 16.96 -46.64 -25.17
N ARG A 25 17.20 -45.70 -24.22
CA ARG A 25 17.05 -45.92 -22.76
C ARG A 25 17.20 -44.63 -21.92
N ASN A 26 16.73 -44.69 -20.67
CA ASN A 26 16.78 -43.61 -19.66
C ASN A 26 18.16 -43.56 -18.96
N PHE A 27 18.49 -42.44 -18.29
CA PHE A 27 18.82 -42.46 -16.85
C PHE A 27 18.59 -41.09 -16.18
N LYS A 28 18.57 -41.07 -14.83
CA LYS A 28 18.37 -39.89 -13.97
C LYS A 28 19.71 -39.36 -13.40
N PHE A 29 19.55 -38.29 -12.60
CA PHE A 29 20.33 -37.80 -11.44
C PHE A 29 21.13 -36.51 -11.69
N PHE A 30 21.41 -35.61 -10.74
CA PHE A 30 20.82 -35.10 -9.46
C PHE A 30 21.99 -34.43 -8.71
N ASN A 31 21.78 -33.26 -8.08
CA ASN A 31 22.69 -32.58 -7.12
C ASN A 31 24.13 -32.21 -7.55
N GLY A 32 24.69 -31.18 -6.88
CA GLY A 32 26.13 -31.18 -6.61
C GLY A 32 26.82 -29.84 -6.35
N LEU A 33 26.47 -29.17 -5.25
CA LEU A 33 27.17 -28.01 -4.65
C LEU A 33 28.72 -28.10 -4.57
N HIS A 34 29.34 -26.90 -4.48
CA HIS A 34 30.72 -26.59 -4.07
C HIS A 34 31.88 -26.95 -5.03
N GLY A 35 32.90 -26.08 -5.07
CA GLY A 35 34.12 -26.30 -5.85
C GLY A 35 34.92 -25.04 -6.21
N VAL A 36 35.12 -24.11 -5.26
CA VAL A 36 36.01 -22.96 -5.50
C VAL A 36 37.47 -23.42 -5.49
N ASN A 37 38.21 -23.21 -6.58
CA ASN A 37 39.58 -22.69 -6.49
C ASN A 37 40.09 -22.07 -7.81
N SER A 38 41.10 -21.23 -7.66
CA SER A 38 41.66 -20.32 -8.68
C SER A 38 42.97 -20.83 -9.30
N PHE A 39 43.71 -19.94 -9.99
CA PHE A 39 44.96 -20.11 -10.75
C PHE A 39 44.81 -20.64 -12.21
N SER A 40 45.58 -20.17 -13.22
CA SER A 40 46.34 -18.92 -13.37
C SER A 40 46.86 -18.71 -14.81
N THR A 41 46.91 -17.45 -15.28
CA THR A 41 47.90 -16.86 -16.23
C THR A 41 48.17 -17.43 -17.66
N ASN A 42 47.98 -16.53 -18.65
CA ASN A 42 48.84 -16.21 -19.82
C ASN A 42 48.59 -16.84 -21.22
N GLY A 43 48.76 -15.97 -22.25
CA GLY A 43 48.70 -16.27 -23.70
C GLY A 43 47.44 -15.71 -24.38
N CYS A 44 47.41 -14.53 -25.01
CA CYS A 44 47.90 -14.21 -26.38
C CYS A 44 47.22 -15.04 -27.50
N MET A 45 46.72 -14.47 -28.61
CA MET A 45 46.75 -13.07 -29.11
C MET A 45 45.65 -12.84 -30.19
N LEU A 46 45.32 -11.56 -30.46
CA LEU A 46 44.70 -11.01 -31.68
C LEU A 46 43.40 -11.63 -32.26
N ASN A 47 42.33 -10.83 -32.30
CA ASN A 47 42.08 -10.05 -33.53
C ASN A 47 41.16 -8.83 -33.28
N SER A 48 41.18 -7.88 -34.22
CA SER A 48 40.63 -6.53 -34.06
C SER A 48 39.37 -6.27 -34.88
N ASN A 49 38.53 -5.34 -34.41
CA ASN A 49 37.98 -4.30 -35.29
C ASN A 49 37.59 -3.03 -34.49
N SER A 50 37.73 -1.88 -35.13
CA SER A 50 37.54 -0.52 -34.63
C SER A 50 36.06 -0.05 -34.88
N ILE A 51 35.55 1.15 -34.54
CA ILE A 51 36.10 2.52 -34.59
C ILE A 51 35.50 3.42 -33.48
N CYS A 52 36.38 4.33 -33.02
CA CYS A 52 36.30 5.69 -32.45
C CYS A 52 34.99 6.51 -32.71
N ILE A 53 34.71 7.70 -32.13
CA ILE A 53 35.44 8.98 -31.91
C ILE A 53 34.61 9.77 -30.87
N ASP A 54 35.06 10.64 -29.93
CA ASP A 54 36.29 11.00 -29.19
C ASP A 54 35.78 11.82 -27.93
N GLY A 55 36.51 12.51 -27.04
CA GLY A 55 37.93 12.83 -26.91
C GLY A 55 38.17 14.34 -26.64
N THR A 56 38.57 14.70 -25.42
CA THR A 56 39.19 16.00 -25.06
C THR A 56 40.17 15.79 -23.88
N LYS A 57 41.23 16.60 -23.79
CA LYS A 57 42.48 16.20 -23.09
C LYS A 57 43.04 17.24 -22.10
N SER A 58 43.25 16.80 -20.85
CA SER A 58 44.52 16.96 -20.06
C SER A 58 45.05 18.39 -19.74
N PRO A 59 46.18 18.59 -19.01
CA PRO A 59 47.09 17.65 -18.32
C PRO A 59 47.45 18.03 -16.85
N PHE A 60 48.62 17.57 -16.36
CA PHE A 60 49.22 17.64 -15.00
C PHE A 60 48.63 16.67 -13.95
N GLY A 61 49.41 16.08 -13.03
CA GLY A 61 50.88 16.08 -12.82
C GLY A 61 51.27 15.07 -11.71
N ILE A 62 52.43 14.41 -11.81
CA ILE A 62 52.72 13.16 -11.05
C ILE A 62 53.61 13.39 -9.80
N LYS A 63 53.19 12.85 -8.62
CA LYS A 63 53.95 11.88 -7.76
C LYS A 63 53.47 11.84 -6.29
N GLY A 64 53.36 10.63 -5.76
CA GLY A 64 53.22 10.35 -4.33
C GLY A 64 53.16 8.84 -4.07
N VAL A 65 54.20 8.26 -3.45
CA VAL A 65 54.25 6.83 -3.11
C VAL A 65 54.16 6.67 -1.60
N GLY A 66 53.17 5.93 -1.12
CA GLY A 66 52.99 5.64 0.31
C GLY A 66 52.47 4.23 0.53
N LYS A 67 53.31 3.35 1.09
CA LYS A 67 52.85 2.07 1.65
C LYS A 67 52.29 2.33 3.05
N LEU A 68 51.11 1.80 3.34
CA LEU A 68 50.67 1.58 4.72
C LEU A 68 50.43 0.10 4.95
N LYS A 69 51.03 -0.43 6.02
CA LYS A 69 50.72 -1.77 6.53
C LYS A 69 49.44 -1.68 7.36
N ALA A 70 48.57 -2.68 7.25
CA ALA A 70 47.67 -2.99 8.36
C ALA A 70 48.50 -3.57 9.52
N ALA A 71 48.16 -3.17 10.74
CA ALA A 71 48.69 -3.78 11.96
C ALA A 71 47.50 -4.12 12.86
N VAL A 72 47.28 -5.41 13.08
CA VAL A 72 46.37 -5.89 14.13
C VAL A 72 47.17 -5.91 15.43
N VAL A 73 46.61 -5.29 16.47
CA VAL A 73 47.06 -5.51 17.85
C VAL A 73 45.89 -6.12 18.59
N SER A 74 46.10 -7.33 19.09
CA SER A 74 45.25 -8.01 20.05
C SER A 74 45.91 -7.88 21.41
N ASP A 75 45.12 -7.71 22.47
CA ASP A 75 45.54 -8.07 23.82
C ASP A 75 44.31 -8.47 24.64
N GLU A 76 44.50 -9.37 25.61
CA GLU A 76 43.46 -9.88 26.51
C GLU A 76 43.80 -9.56 27.97
N GLY A 77 42.77 -9.47 28.82
CA GLY A 77 42.90 -9.25 30.26
C GLY A 77 42.67 -7.78 30.69
N ASP A 78 42.26 -7.51 31.93
CA ASP A 78 41.98 -8.43 33.04
C ASP A 78 40.82 -7.94 33.94
N LEU A 79 40.48 -8.74 34.96
CA LEU A 79 39.27 -8.68 35.78
C LEU A 79 39.28 -7.66 36.93
N LEU A 80 38.08 -7.16 37.26
CA LEU A 80 37.66 -6.50 38.52
C LEU A 80 38.31 -5.10 38.78
N SER A 81 37.61 -4.10 39.31
CA SER A 81 36.64 -4.15 40.42
C SER A 81 35.70 -2.91 40.45
N TYR A 82 34.60 -3.01 41.20
CA TYR A 82 33.77 -1.85 41.57
C TYR A 82 34.40 -1.04 42.71
N SER A 83 34.33 0.29 42.62
CA SER A 83 34.45 1.19 43.79
C SER A 83 33.39 2.28 43.73
N ASN A 84 32.68 2.49 44.84
CA ASN A 84 31.59 3.47 44.96
C ASN A 84 32.09 4.67 45.79
N GLY A 85 31.82 5.92 45.37
CA GLY A 85 32.34 7.11 46.05
C GLY A 85 31.79 8.44 45.53
N ASN A 86 31.18 9.22 46.42
CA ASN A 86 30.58 10.53 46.11
C ASN A 86 31.55 11.70 46.31
N ASN A 87 31.24 12.82 45.64
CA ASN A 87 31.61 14.20 45.98
C ASN A 87 33.09 14.60 46.07
N ALA A 88 33.57 15.29 45.03
CA ALA A 88 34.43 16.47 45.18
C ALA A 88 34.23 17.42 43.98
N ALA A 89 34.40 18.74 44.19
CA ALA A 89 34.16 19.75 43.17
C ALA A 89 35.44 20.38 42.61
N ALA A 90 35.34 20.87 41.37
CA ALA A 90 36.22 21.85 40.72
C ALA A 90 37.71 21.49 40.50
N LYS A 91 38.08 21.34 39.22
CA LYS A 91 38.69 22.47 38.47
C LYS A 91 38.57 22.29 36.95
N ARG A 92 38.57 23.41 36.22
CA ARG A 92 38.65 23.45 34.76
C ARG A 92 40.10 23.31 34.30
N THR A 93 40.31 22.57 33.20
CA THR A 93 41.48 22.75 32.34
C THR A 93 40.97 22.75 30.90
N PHE A 94 41.25 23.81 30.14
CA PHE A 94 40.77 23.96 28.76
C PHE A 94 41.70 23.22 27.78
N ILE A 95 41.12 22.48 26.83
CA ILE A 95 41.69 22.30 25.48
C ILE A 95 40.57 22.49 24.45
N ASP A 96 40.77 23.51 23.61
CA ASP A 96 40.13 23.84 22.33
C ASP A 96 38.62 23.55 22.12
N ASN A 97 37.77 24.50 22.54
CA ASN A 97 36.38 24.60 22.09
C ASN A 97 36.29 25.53 20.87
N LYS A 98 36.00 24.98 19.68
CA LYS A 98 35.33 25.75 18.62
C LYS A 98 33.82 25.49 18.68
N PRO A 99 32.99 26.45 19.12
CA PRO A 99 31.56 26.31 18.97
C PRO A 99 31.20 26.36 17.47
N VAL A 100 30.50 25.35 16.98
CA VAL A 100 29.70 25.52 15.76
C VAL A 100 28.50 26.37 16.17
N GLU A 101 28.59 27.67 15.91
CA GLU A 101 27.53 28.64 16.19
C GLU A 101 26.33 28.36 15.27
N ILE A 102 25.43 27.48 15.72
CA ILE A 102 24.10 27.34 15.12
C ILE A 102 23.35 28.63 15.43
N LYS A 103 23.41 29.58 14.49
CA LYS A 103 22.64 30.82 14.55
C LYS A 103 21.16 30.48 14.68
N LEU A 104 20.58 30.80 15.83
CA LEU A 104 19.14 30.78 16.01
C LEU A 104 18.54 31.83 15.04
N GLN A 105 17.66 31.40 14.14
CA GLN A 105 17.02 32.29 13.17
C GLN A 105 16.26 33.42 13.93
N PRO A 106 16.52 34.71 13.64
CA PRO A 106 15.78 35.81 14.25
C PRO A 106 14.30 35.73 13.85
N GLY A 107 13.46 35.22 14.75
CA GLY A 107 12.03 34.95 14.49
C GLY A 107 11.53 33.56 14.89
N ALA A 108 12.41 32.64 15.34
CA ALA A 108 11.97 31.35 15.88
C ALA A 108 11.29 31.52 17.25
N ILE A 109 9.96 31.38 17.31
CA ILE A 109 9.18 31.47 18.55
C ILE A 109 8.92 30.07 19.08
N ALA A 110 9.72 29.65 20.07
CA ALA A 110 9.51 28.39 20.77
C ALA A 110 8.36 28.51 21.77
N PHE A 111 7.36 27.62 21.67
CA PHE A 111 6.45 27.39 22.79
C PHE A 111 7.22 26.64 23.89
N GLY A 112 7.11 27.11 25.13
CA GLY A 112 7.55 26.35 26.28
C GLY A 112 6.76 25.05 26.39
N THR A 113 7.41 23.96 26.81
CA THR A 113 6.70 22.73 27.16
C THR A 113 5.87 23.01 28.40
N LEU A 114 4.59 23.34 28.19
CA LEU A 114 3.61 23.33 29.27
C LEU A 114 3.63 21.92 29.87
N VAL A 115 3.89 21.85 31.18
CA VAL A 115 3.46 20.69 31.97
C VAL A 115 1.98 20.52 31.66
N ALA A 116 1.59 19.33 31.20
CA ALA A 116 0.22 19.09 30.80
C ALA A 116 -0.67 19.18 32.05
N ASP A 117 -1.29 20.35 32.25
CA ASP A 117 -2.32 20.53 33.27
C ASP A 117 -3.38 19.46 33.03
N THR A 118 -3.43 18.47 33.91
CA THR A 118 -4.42 17.38 33.90
C THR A 118 -5.82 17.85 34.31
N ALA A 119 -6.11 19.14 34.09
CA ALA A 119 -7.45 19.66 34.06
C ALA A 119 -8.25 18.96 32.94
N PRO A 120 -9.36 18.29 33.25
CA PRO A 120 -10.15 17.63 32.21
C PRO A 120 -10.82 18.70 31.34
N ILE A 121 -10.28 18.93 30.14
CA ILE A 121 -10.95 19.72 29.10
C ILE A 121 -12.17 18.90 28.63
N SER A 122 -13.27 19.05 29.37
CA SER A 122 -14.54 18.38 29.14
C SER A 122 -15.32 19.02 27.98
N SER A 123 -14.67 19.19 26.84
CA SER A 123 -15.37 19.18 25.56
C SER A 123 -15.86 17.75 25.35
N GLY A 124 -17.10 17.48 25.77
CA GLY A 124 -17.67 16.13 25.74
C GLY A 124 -17.60 15.55 24.34
N PHE A 125 -16.93 14.40 24.19
CA PHE A 125 -16.97 13.64 22.96
C PHE A 125 -18.41 13.14 22.74
N PRO A 126 -18.99 13.25 21.53
CA PRO A 126 -20.19 12.50 21.20
C PRO A 126 -19.83 11.00 21.19
N ILE A 127 -20.26 10.29 22.23
CA ILE A 127 -19.97 8.86 22.40
C ILE A 127 -20.89 8.01 21.50
N ASP A 128 -22.12 8.48 21.26
CA ASP A 128 -23.22 7.68 20.72
C ASP A 128 -23.45 7.81 19.19
N ASP A 129 -22.59 8.53 18.45
CA ASP A 129 -22.71 8.59 16.98
C ASP A 129 -22.19 7.31 16.31
N ASP A 130 -23.13 6.41 16.00
CA ASP A 130 -23.01 5.22 15.12
C ASP A 130 -22.82 5.56 13.62
N GLU A 131 -22.48 6.82 13.31
CA GLU A 131 -22.09 7.29 11.99
C GLU A 131 -20.81 6.59 11.47
N PHE A 132 -20.00 6.01 12.37
CA PHE A 132 -18.64 5.53 12.09
C PHE A 132 -18.40 4.03 12.37
N ASP A 133 -19.42 3.18 12.35
CA ASP A 133 -19.17 1.74 12.27
C ASP A 133 -18.60 1.38 10.89
N LEU A 134 -17.43 0.74 10.88
CA LEU A 134 -16.79 0.27 9.65
C LEU A 134 -17.59 -0.85 8.94
N ASP A 135 -18.56 -1.51 9.59
CA ASP A 135 -19.44 -2.49 8.93
C ASP A 135 -20.73 -1.88 8.35
N ARG A 136 -21.05 -0.62 8.68
CA ARG A 136 -22.11 0.12 8.02
C ARG A 136 -21.73 0.31 6.54
N PRO A 137 -22.60 -0.03 5.57
CA PRO A 137 -22.32 0.22 4.17
C PRO A 137 -22.36 1.72 3.85
N THR A 138 -21.65 2.10 2.79
CA THR A 138 -21.71 3.44 2.20
C THR A 138 -23.13 3.71 1.68
N GLU A 139 -23.60 4.96 1.73
CA GLU A 139 -25.00 5.28 1.43
C GLU A 139 -25.42 4.86 0.00
N GLY A 140 -26.50 4.09 -0.08
CA GLY A 140 -27.00 3.50 -1.33
C GLY A 140 -26.26 2.22 -1.77
N PHE A 141 -25.50 1.57 -0.88
CA PHE A 141 -24.95 0.23 -1.05
C PHE A 141 -25.53 -0.74 -0.01
N SER A 142 -25.45 -2.04 -0.33
CA SER A 142 -25.79 -3.15 0.56
C SER A 142 -24.64 -3.46 1.52
N SER A 143 -24.91 -4.14 2.64
CA SER A 143 -23.84 -4.55 3.53
C SER A 143 -23.04 -5.73 2.96
N ILE A 144 -21.73 -5.77 3.24
CA ILE A 144 -20.86 -6.86 2.79
C ILE A 144 -21.31 -8.24 3.32
N PRO A 145 -21.82 -8.40 4.57
CA PRO A 145 -22.45 -9.65 5.01
C PRO A 145 -23.61 -10.15 4.14
N GLU A 146 -24.48 -9.27 3.64
CA GLU A 146 -25.58 -9.66 2.75
C GLU A 146 -25.06 -10.15 1.40
N ALA A 147 -24.07 -9.45 0.82
CA ALA A 147 -23.46 -9.86 -0.44
C ALA A 147 -22.73 -11.20 -0.31
N ILE A 148 -22.04 -11.45 0.81
CA ILE A 148 -21.41 -12.73 1.13
C ILE A 148 -22.45 -13.86 1.22
N GLU A 149 -23.62 -13.62 1.82
CA GLU A 149 -24.69 -14.61 1.88
C GLU A 149 -25.32 -14.88 0.52
N ASP A 150 -25.55 -13.84 -0.29
CA ASP A 150 -26.09 -14.02 -1.65
C ASP A 150 -25.12 -14.80 -2.56
N ILE A 151 -23.80 -14.54 -2.46
CA ILE A 151 -22.76 -15.35 -3.11
C ILE A 151 -22.76 -16.80 -2.59
N ARG A 152 -22.90 -17.01 -1.28
CA ARG A 152 -22.99 -18.35 -0.65
C ARG A 152 -24.18 -19.16 -1.16
N GLN A 153 -25.30 -18.49 -1.46
CA GLN A 153 -26.50 -19.10 -2.05
C GLN A 153 -26.45 -19.19 -3.59
N GLY A 154 -25.31 -18.90 -4.23
CA GLY A 154 -25.11 -19.03 -5.67
C GLY A 154 -25.75 -17.92 -6.50
N LYS A 155 -26.16 -16.80 -5.89
CA LYS A 155 -26.64 -15.62 -6.60
C LYS A 155 -25.48 -14.78 -7.12
N MET A 156 -25.81 -13.82 -7.98
CA MET A 156 -24.91 -12.75 -8.38
C MET A 156 -25.05 -11.55 -7.44
N VAL A 157 -23.99 -10.75 -7.32
CA VAL A 157 -24.01 -9.40 -6.75
C VAL A 157 -23.35 -8.42 -7.73
N VAL A 158 -23.76 -7.15 -7.68
CA VAL A 158 -23.11 -6.08 -8.43
C VAL A 158 -21.99 -5.49 -7.57
N VAL A 159 -20.77 -5.44 -8.10
CA VAL A 159 -19.61 -4.86 -7.40
C VAL A 159 -19.06 -3.69 -8.19
N VAL A 160 -18.92 -2.52 -7.56
CA VAL A 160 -18.36 -1.31 -8.17
C VAL A 160 -17.01 -0.93 -7.59
N ASP A 161 -16.15 -0.33 -8.41
CA ASP A 161 -14.89 0.27 -7.97
C ASP A 161 -14.99 1.78 -7.72
N ASP A 162 -13.87 2.42 -7.39
CA ASP A 162 -13.81 3.86 -7.13
C ASP A 162 -13.85 4.69 -8.43
N GLU A 163 -14.45 5.88 -8.38
CA GLU A 163 -14.70 6.72 -9.56
C GLU A 163 -13.44 7.12 -10.36
N ASP A 164 -12.27 7.12 -9.72
CA ASP A 164 -10.96 7.43 -10.32
C ASP A 164 -10.28 6.23 -11.04
N ARG A 165 -10.82 5.01 -10.92
CA ARG A 165 -10.18 3.77 -11.42
C ARG A 165 -10.75 3.31 -12.77
N GLU A 166 -11.85 2.55 -12.78
CA GLU A 166 -12.64 2.18 -13.97
C GLU A 166 -14.00 2.88 -13.93
N ASN A 167 -14.58 3.05 -12.73
CA ASN A 167 -15.92 3.61 -12.48
C ASN A 167 -17.01 2.73 -13.09
N GLU A 168 -16.87 1.42 -12.94
CA GLU A 168 -17.68 0.39 -13.61
C GLU A 168 -18.16 -0.68 -12.61
N GLY A 169 -19.17 -1.45 -13.02
CA GLY A 169 -19.82 -2.44 -12.16
C GLY A 169 -19.85 -3.80 -12.81
N ASP A 170 -19.44 -4.83 -12.06
CA ASP A 170 -19.42 -6.21 -12.53
C ASP A 170 -20.56 -7.03 -11.93
N LEU A 171 -21.12 -7.95 -12.72
CA LEU A 171 -21.88 -9.09 -12.21
C LEU A 171 -20.90 -10.16 -11.71
N ILE A 172 -20.86 -10.35 -10.39
CA ILE A 172 -19.95 -11.28 -9.72
C ILE A 172 -20.72 -12.44 -9.08
N MET A 173 -20.24 -13.67 -9.27
CA MET A 173 -20.73 -14.88 -8.56
C MET A 173 -19.61 -15.91 -8.31
N ALA A 174 -19.80 -16.81 -7.36
CA ALA A 174 -18.86 -17.92 -7.13
C ALA A 174 -18.94 -18.97 -8.25
N ALA A 175 -17.81 -19.31 -8.85
CA ALA A 175 -17.76 -20.14 -10.06
C ALA A 175 -18.26 -21.58 -9.85
N GLN A 176 -18.08 -22.16 -8.66
CA GLN A 176 -18.57 -23.51 -8.35
C GLN A 176 -20.11 -23.62 -8.33
N LEU A 177 -20.83 -22.49 -8.33
CA LEU A 177 -22.30 -22.41 -8.31
C LEU A 177 -22.87 -21.88 -9.64
N ALA A 178 -22.04 -21.73 -10.68
CA ALA A 178 -22.48 -21.23 -11.98
C ALA A 178 -23.46 -22.19 -12.69
N THR A 179 -24.61 -21.68 -13.11
CA THR A 179 -25.62 -22.42 -13.88
C THR A 179 -25.75 -21.87 -15.31
N PRO A 180 -26.33 -22.62 -16.26
CA PRO A 180 -26.62 -22.11 -17.61
C PRO A 180 -27.53 -20.86 -17.59
N GLU A 181 -28.44 -20.75 -16.62
CA GLU A 181 -29.36 -19.62 -16.47
C GLU A 181 -28.63 -18.37 -15.94
N ALA A 182 -27.78 -18.52 -14.91
CA ALA A 182 -26.93 -17.44 -14.43
C ALA A 182 -25.95 -16.97 -15.52
N MET A 183 -25.37 -17.90 -16.27
CA MET A 183 -24.50 -17.58 -17.41
C MET A 183 -25.27 -16.87 -18.54
N ALA A 184 -26.51 -17.27 -18.83
CA ALA A 184 -27.35 -16.57 -19.81
C ALA A 184 -27.72 -15.16 -19.35
N PHE A 185 -27.93 -14.94 -18.05
CA PHE A 185 -28.14 -13.61 -17.47
C PHE A 185 -26.88 -12.72 -17.59
N ILE A 186 -25.70 -13.24 -17.21
CA ILE A 186 -24.42 -12.53 -17.35
C ILE A 186 -24.19 -12.12 -18.81
N VAL A 187 -24.46 -13.02 -19.77
CA VAL A 187 -24.29 -12.77 -21.21
C VAL A 187 -25.35 -11.83 -21.79
N LYS A 188 -26.51 -11.68 -21.14
CA LYS A 188 -27.57 -10.73 -21.53
C LYS A 188 -27.28 -9.30 -21.09
N HIS A 189 -26.59 -9.11 -19.96
CA HIS A 189 -26.45 -7.81 -19.28
C HIS A 189 -25.01 -7.27 -19.19
N GLY A 190 -24.00 -8.11 -19.45
CA GLY A 190 -22.60 -7.69 -19.49
C GLY A 190 -22.01 -7.62 -20.89
N THR A 191 -20.73 -7.24 -20.98
CA THR A 191 -19.92 -7.19 -22.22
C THR A 191 -19.90 -8.50 -23.01
N GLY A 192 -20.22 -9.63 -22.35
CA GLY A 192 -20.08 -10.98 -22.89
C GLY A 192 -18.66 -11.55 -22.79
N ILE A 193 -17.68 -10.76 -22.34
CA ILE A 193 -16.30 -11.17 -22.04
C ILE A 193 -16.28 -11.82 -20.65
N VAL A 194 -16.86 -13.01 -20.55
CA VAL A 194 -17.02 -13.72 -19.28
C VAL A 194 -15.66 -14.15 -18.75
N CYS A 195 -15.23 -13.46 -17.69
CA CYS A 195 -13.98 -13.72 -17.02
C CYS A 195 -14.16 -14.65 -15.82
N VAL A 196 -13.09 -15.38 -15.46
CA VAL A 196 -13.05 -16.25 -14.28
C VAL A 196 -11.76 -15.95 -13.51
N SER A 197 -11.86 -15.17 -12.43
CA SER A 197 -10.72 -14.92 -11.56
C SER A 197 -10.43 -16.13 -10.67
N MET A 198 -9.15 -16.47 -10.53
CA MET A 198 -8.70 -17.68 -9.82
C MET A 198 -7.44 -17.40 -8.99
N ALA A 199 -7.36 -17.98 -7.79
CA ALA A 199 -6.11 -18.08 -7.03
C ALA A 199 -4.98 -18.71 -7.86
N GLY A 200 -3.74 -18.27 -7.64
CA GLY A 200 -2.60 -18.63 -8.49
C GLY A 200 -2.39 -20.14 -8.65
N GLU A 201 -2.58 -20.90 -7.56
CA GLU A 201 -2.43 -22.36 -7.54
C GLU A 201 -3.39 -23.11 -8.50
N TYR A 202 -4.55 -22.54 -8.82
CA TYR A 202 -5.51 -23.14 -9.76
C TYR A 202 -5.01 -23.04 -11.19
N LEU A 203 -4.51 -21.86 -11.58
CA LEU A 203 -3.93 -21.61 -12.90
C LEU A 203 -2.64 -22.40 -13.09
N ASP A 204 -1.83 -22.53 -12.05
CA ASP A 204 -0.58 -23.30 -12.07
C ASP A 204 -0.86 -24.81 -12.17
N ARG A 205 -1.86 -25.33 -11.42
CA ARG A 205 -2.37 -26.72 -11.55
C ARG A 205 -2.89 -27.01 -12.96
N LEU A 206 -3.68 -26.10 -13.53
CA LEU A 206 -4.34 -26.27 -14.83
C LEU A 206 -3.45 -25.87 -16.03
N GLN A 207 -2.20 -25.43 -15.79
CA GLN A 207 -1.27 -24.94 -16.80
C GLN A 207 -1.90 -23.87 -17.70
N LEU A 208 -2.38 -22.80 -17.06
CA LEU A 208 -2.98 -21.62 -17.67
C LEU A 208 -2.06 -20.41 -17.50
N PRO A 209 -1.02 -20.28 -18.35
CA PRO A 209 -0.11 -19.14 -18.30
C PRO A 209 -0.81 -17.84 -18.72
N LEU A 210 -0.25 -16.70 -18.30
CA LEU A 210 -0.66 -15.38 -18.79
C LEU A 210 -0.59 -15.32 -20.32
N MET A 211 -1.57 -14.67 -20.96
CA MET A 211 -1.65 -14.55 -22.42
C MET A 211 -0.51 -13.68 -22.98
N VAL A 212 -0.11 -12.66 -22.21
CA VAL A 212 1.07 -11.82 -22.43
C VAL A 212 1.99 -11.88 -21.21
N THR A 213 3.29 -11.68 -21.40
CA THR A 213 4.22 -11.61 -20.26
C THR A 213 3.98 -10.32 -19.47
N GLN A 214 4.24 -10.34 -18.16
CA GLN A 214 3.95 -9.20 -17.29
C GLN A 214 4.71 -7.92 -17.69
N ASN A 215 5.88 -8.05 -18.34
CA ASN A 215 6.68 -6.93 -18.84
C ASN A 215 6.20 -6.39 -20.21
N ALA A 216 5.16 -6.99 -20.80
CA ALA A 216 4.54 -6.62 -22.07
C ALA A 216 3.01 -6.53 -21.94
N ASN A 217 2.51 -6.28 -20.72
CA ASN A 217 1.10 -6.02 -20.46
C ASN A 217 0.90 -4.51 -20.31
N ASP A 218 0.82 -3.82 -21.45
CA ASP A 218 0.70 -2.36 -21.54
C ASP A 218 -0.74 -1.84 -21.24
N GLU A 219 -1.62 -2.70 -20.71
CA GLU A 219 -2.96 -2.34 -20.22
C GLU A 219 -2.85 -1.45 -18.97
N LYS A 220 -3.65 -0.37 -18.92
CA LYS A 220 -3.69 0.69 -17.88
C LYS A 220 -3.59 0.16 -16.44
N LEU A 221 -4.23 -0.97 -16.14
CA LEU A 221 -4.38 -1.58 -14.82
C LEU A 221 -3.68 -2.95 -14.69
N CYS A 222 -2.90 -3.32 -15.73
CA CYS A 222 -2.18 -4.57 -15.92
C CYS A 222 -2.99 -5.82 -15.48
N THR A 223 -4.21 -5.94 -15.99
CA THR A 223 -5.14 -7.03 -15.70
C THR A 223 -4.59 -8.35 -16.21
N ALA A 224 -4.61 -9.38 -15.37
CA ALA A 224 -3.76 -10.56 -15.51
C ALA A 224 -4.45 -11.70 -16.28
N PHE A 225 -4.82 -11.43 -17.54
CA PHE A 225 -5.44 -12.40 -18.44
C PHE A 225 -4.52 -13.61 -18.72
N THR A 226 -5.09 -14.82 -18.64
CA THR A 226 -4.47 -16.06 -19.11
C THR A 226 -4.93 -16.43 -20.51
N VAL A 227 -4.33 -17.48 -21.09
CA VAL A 227 -4.87 -18.10 -22.31
C VAL A 227 -6.33 -18.52 -22.11
N THR A 228 -7.19 -18.22 -23.09
CA THR A 228 -8.62 -18.57 -23.00
C THR A 228 -8.86 -20.07 -23.10
N VAL A 229 -9.98 -20.53 -22.54
CA VAL A 229 -10.30 -21.96 -22.42
C VAL A 229 -11.76 -22.28 -22.69
N ASP A 230 -12.00 -23.51 -23.13
CA ASP A 230 -13.29 -24.19 -23.06
C ASP A 230 -13.08 -25.55 -22.36
N ALA A 231 -14.06 -26.02 -21.58
CA ALA A 231 -14.10 -27.42 -21.19
C ALA A 231 -14.21 -28.30 -22.45
N LYS A 232 -13.49 -29.42 -22.44
CA LYS A 232 -13.37 -30.37 -23.57
C LYS A 232 -14.46 -31.44 -23.58
N HIS A 233 -15.22 -31.53 -22.49
CA HIS A 233 -16.25 -32.54 -22.25
C HIS A 233 -17.50 -31.83 -21.68
N GLY A 234 -18.69 -32.31 -22.06
CA GLY A 234 -19.96 -31.64 -21.73
C GLY A 234 -20.29 -30.40 -22.58
N THR A 235 -19.44 -30.05 -23.55
CA THR A 235 -19.55 -28.86 -24.40
C THR A 235 -19.70 -29.24 -25.89
N THR A 236 -19.99 -28.25 -26.73
CA THR A 236 -20.15 -28.38 -28.18
C THR A 236 -19.29 -27.38 -28.95
N THR A 237 -19.51 -26.09 -28.76
CA THR A 237 -18.77 -24.99 -29.40
C THR A 237 -18.15 -24.01 -28.41
N GLY A 238 -18.38 -24.18 -27.10
CA GLY A 238 -17.80 -23.34 -26.05
C GLY A 238 -18.63 -22.08 -25.75
N VAL A 239 -19.17 -21.42 -26.78
CA VAL A 239 -19.80 -20.09 -26.66
C VAL A 239 -21.20 -20.08 -26.01
N SER A 240 -21.89 -21.22 -25.96
CA SER A 240 -23.25 -21.32 -25.38
C SER A 240 -23.24 -21.02 -23.88
N ALA A 241 -24.37 -20.57 -23.31
CA ALA A 241 -24.45 -20.33 -21.87
C ALA A 241 -24.26 -21.62 -21.04
N HIS A 242 -24.71 -22.76 -21.58
CA HIS A 242 -24.47 -24.09 -21.01
C HIS A 242 -22.98 -24.48 -21.10
N ASP A 243 -22.34 -24.25 -22.24
CA ASP A 243 -20.94 -24.62 -22.48
C ASP A 243 -19.98 -23.76 -21.65
N ARG A 244 -20.29 -22.46 -21.51
CA ARG A 244 -19.57 -21.54 -20.62
C ARG A 244 -19.78 -21.91 -19.15
N ALA A 245 -21.01 -22.17 -18.69
CA ALA A 245 -21.24 -22.66 -17.33
C ALA A 245 -20.47 -23.97 -17.04
N THR A 246 -20.49 -24.93 -17.98
CA THR A 246 -19.71 -26.18 -17.90
C THR A 246 -18.20 -25.90 -17.77
N THR A 247 -17.69 -24.93 -18.52
CA THR A 247 -16.27 -24.51 -18.47
C THR A 247 -15.92 -23.85 -17.14
N VAL A 248 -16.78 -22.97 -16.62
CA VAL A 248 -16.63 -22.30 -15.33
C VAL A 248 -16.63 -23.31 -14.17
N LEU A 249 -17.55 -24.27 -14.17
CA LEU A 249 -17.61 -25.36 -13.19
C LEU A 249 -16.36 -26.25 -13.23
N ALA A 250 -15.85 -26.56 -14.43
CA ALA A 250 -14.60 -27.31 -14.59
C ALA A 250 -13.39 -26.54 -14.06
N LEU A 251 -13.32 -25.21 -14.26
CA LEU A 251 -12.26 -24.36 -13.70
C LEU A 251 -12.29 -24.33 -12.17
N ALA A 252 -13.48 -24.23 -11.58
CA ALA A 252 -13.67 -24.25 -10.13
C ALA A 252 -13.29 -25.59 -9.47
N ASN A 253 -13.42 -26.71 -10.20
CA ASN A 253 -13.16 -28.04 -9.68
C ASN A 253 -11.67 -28.28 -9.34
N ARG A 254 -11.40 -28.77 -8.12
CA ARG A 254 -10.05 -29.16 -7.64
C ARG A 254 -9.47 -30.40 -8.36
N ASP A 255 -10.32 -31.33 -8.81
CA ASP A 255 -9.89 -32.58 -9.46
C ASP A 255 -9.57 -32.45 -10.95
N SER A 256 -9.99 -31.34 -11.58
CA SER A 256 -9.74 -31.07 -13.00
C SER A 256 -8.26 -30.84 -13.32
N LYS A 257 -7.88 -31.12 -14.57
CA LYS A 257 -6.50 -31.23 -15.03
C LYS A 257 -6.27 -30.44 -16.33
N PRO A 258 -5.01 -30.14 -16.70
CA PRO A 258 -4.70 -29.40 -17.93
C PRO A 258 -5.33 -30.01 -19.20
N GLU A 259 -5.50 -31.34 -19.24
CA GLU A 259 -6.03 -32.09 -20.39
C GLU A 259 -7.55 -32.00 -20.56
N ASP A 260 -8.29 -31.53 -19.54
CA ASP A 260 -9.76 -31.38 -19.56
C ASP A 260 -10.21 -30.10 -20.29
N PHE A 261 -9.27 -29.25 -20.71
CA PHE A 261 -9.53 -27.96 -21.35
C PHE A 261 -8.92 -27.88 -22.76
N ASN A 262 -9.69 -27.31 -23.68
CA ASN A 262 -9.19 -26.81 -24.95
C ASN A 262 -8.57 -25.41 -24.77
N ARG A 263 -7.59 -25.06 -25.60
CA ARG A 263 -6.92 -23.76 -25.64
C ARG A 263 -6.68 -23.39 -27.13
N PRO A 264 -7.14 -22.24 -27.64
CA PRO A 264 -8.00 -21.25 -26.99
C PRO A 264 -9.42 -21.78 -26.72
N GLY A 265 -10.25 -20.94 -26.11
CA GLY A 265 -11.70 -21.11 -25.97
C GLY A 265 -12.41 -19.79 -25.64
N HIS A 266 -13.58 -19.85 -25.00
CA HIS A 266 -14.51 -18.72 -24.85
C HIS A 266 -14.66 -18.17 -23.42
N ILE A 267 -14.01 -18.79 -22.42
CA ILE A 267 -13.84 -18.24 -21.07
C ILE A 267 -12.44 -17.61 -20.93
N PHE A 268 -12.36 -16.51 -20.19
CA PHE A 268 -11.15 -15.72 -19.97
C PHE A 268 -10.68 -15.83 -18.50
N PRO A 269 -9.79 -16.78 -18.13
CA PRO A 269 -9.36 -16.88 -16.74
C PRO A 269 -8.39 -15.74 -16.39
N LEU A 270 -8.54 -15.15 -15.20
CA LEU A 270 -7.69 -14.08 -14.67
C LEU A 270 -6.89 -14.57 -13.45
N ARG A 271 -5.64 -14.12 -13.32
CA ARG A 271 -4.83 -14.41 -12.14
C ARG A 271 -5.07 -13.40 -11.01
N TYR A 272 -5.68 -13.88 -9.94
CA TYR A 272 -5.77 -13.19 -8.65
C TYR A 272 -4.39 -12.76 -8.12
N ARG A 273 -4.29 -11.58 -7.53
CA ARG A 273 -3.09 -11.11 -6.82
C ARG A 273 -3.17 -11.43 -5.33
N GLU A 274 -2.27 -12.28 -4.85
CA GLU A 274 -2.22 -12.74 -3.45
C GLU A 274 -2.27 -11.59 -2.42
N GLY A 275 -3.39 -11.53 -1.69
CA GLY A 275 -3.80 -10.42 -0.81
C GLY A 275 -5.18 -9.84 -1.19
N GLY A 276 -5.63 -10.00 -2.43
CA GLY A 276 -6.95 -9.59 -2.90
C GLY A 276 -7.13 -8.07 -2.91
N VAL A 277 -8.35 -7.60 -2.60
CA VAL A 277 -8.70 -6.16 -2.66
C VAL A 277 -7.85 -5.30 -1.74
N LEU A 278 -7.26 -5.90 -0.70
CA LEU A 278 -6.29 -5.25 0.20
C LEU A 278 -4.97 -4.87 -0.49
N LYS A 279 -4.70 -5.39 -1.70
CA LYS A 279 -3.46 -5.22 -2.48
C LYS A 279 -3.69 -4.72 -3.91
N ARG A 280 -4.82 -5.06 -4.54
CA ARG A 280 -5.35 -4.44 -5.76
C ARG A 280 -6.86 -4.31 -5.64
N ALA A 281 -7.34 -3.08 -5.50
CA ALA A 281 -8.76 -2.76 -5.46
C ALA A 281 -9.37 -2.89 -6.88
N GLY A 282 -9.64 -4.11 -7.34
CA GLY A 282 -10.27 -4.39 -8.63
C GLY A 282 -11.18 -5.61 -8.59
N HIS A 283 -12.10 -5.71 -9.56
CA HIS A 283 -13.13 -6.74 -9.61
C HIS A 283 -12.55 -8.16 -9.71
N THR A 284 -11.38 -8.30 -10.37
CA THR A 284 -10.57 -9.53 -10.39
C THR A 284 -10.26 -10.04 -8.98
N GLU A 285 -9.89 -9.16 -8.06
CA GLU A 285 -9.61 -9.53 -6.68
C GLU A 285 -10.90 -9.70 -5.86
N ALA A 286 -11.88 -8.81 -6.06
CA ALA A 286 -13.15 -8.84 -5.33
C ALA A 286 -13.96 -10.13 -5.56
N SER A 287 -13.97 -10.66 -6.79
CA SER A 287 -14.67 -11.90 -7.16
C SER A 287 -14.15 -13.14 -6.42
N VAL A 288 -12.83 -13.27 -6.25
CA VAL A 288 -12.22 -14.35 -5.47
C VAL A 288 -12.40 -14.12 -3.97
N ASP A 289 -12.20 -12.89 -3.50
CA ASP A 289 -12.36 -12.56 -2.07
C ASP A 289 -13.78 -12.83 -1.57
N LEU A 290 -14.81 -12.48 -2.35
CA LEU A 290 -16.22 -12.77 -2.01
C LEU A 290 -16.51 -14.27 -1.97
N ALA A 291 -15.96 -15.07 -2.89
CA ALA A 291 -16.11 -16.52 -2.87
C ALA A 291 -15.43 -17.14 -1.63
N VAL A 292 -14.21 -16.70 -1.29
CA VAL A 292 -13.51 -17.15 -0.08
C VAL A 292 -14.27 -16.76 1.20
N LEU A 293 -14.79 -15.52 1.28
CA LEU A 293 -15.59 -15.05 2.41
C LEU A 293 -16.96 -15.76 2.51
N ALA A 294 -17.50 -16.24 1.39
CA ALA A 294 -18.68 -17.11 1.37
C ALA A 294 -18.39 -18.52 1.93
N GLY A 295 -17.12 -18.94 1.98
CA GLY A 295 -16.71 -20.30 2.34
C GLY A 295 -16.67 -21.26 1.14
N LEU A 296 -16.48 -20.71 -0.05
CA LEU A 296 -16.46 -21.40 -1.34
C LEU A 296 -15.03 -21.45 -1.91
N GLU A 297 -14.85 -22.15 -3.03
CA GLU A 297 -13.58 -22.22 -3.75
C GLU A 297 -13.11 -20.82 -4.21
N PRO A 298 -11.78 -20.55 -4.25
CA PRO A 298 -11.21 -19.24 -4.58
C PRO A 298 -11.22 -18.97 -6.09
N VAL A 299 -12.41 -19.09 -6.68
CA VAL A 299 -12.69 -18.99 -8.12
C VAL A 299 -14.02 -18.25 -8.30
N GLY A 300 -13.98 -17.06 -8.89
CA GLY A 300 -15.15 -16.19 -9.10
C GLY A 300 -15.36 -15.85 -10.57
N VAL A 301 -16.61 -15.83 -11.01
CA VAL A 301 -17.02 -15.28 -12.31
C VAL A 301 -17.18 -13.77 -12.17
N LEU A 302 -16.77 -13.04 -13.19
CA LEU A 302 -17.00 -11.60 -13.33
C LEU A 302 -17.22 -11.23 -14.81
N CYS A 303 -18.03 -10.20 -15.04
CA CYS A 303 -18.32 -9.62 -16.35
C CYS A 303 -18.86 -8.20 -16.12
N GLU A 304 -18.34 -7.23 -16.86
CA GLU A 304 -18.64 -5.82 -16.70
C GLU A 304 -20.03 -5.49 -17.29
N ILE A 305 -20.85 -4.69 -16.61
CA ILE A 305 -22.25 -4.42 -16.98
C ILE A 305 -22.33 -3.30 -18.04
N VAL A 306 -23.09 -3.56 -19.10
CA VAL A 306 -23.35 -2.58 -20.18
C VAL A 306 -24.72 -1.91 -20.01
N ASP A 307 -24.84 -0.71 -20.54
CA ASP A 307 -26.09 0.05 -20.65
C ASP A 307 -26.77 -0.21 -22.02
N ASP A 308 -28.06 0.11 -22.15
CA ASP A 308 -28.87 -0.18 -23.35
C ASP A 308 -28.36 0.53 -24.64
N ASP A 309 -27.52 1.56 -24.49
CA ASP A 309 -26.88 2.27 -25.61
C ASP A 309 -25.52 1.68 -26.03
N GLY A 310 -25.06 0.62 -25.36
CA GLY A 310 -23.77 -0.03 -25.59
C GLY A 310 -22.57 0.63 -24.91
N SER A 311 -22.80 1.64 -24.05
CA SER A 311 -21.77 2.15 -23.14
C SER A 311 -21.65 1.32 -21.86
N MET A 312 -20.59 1.53 -21.07
CA MET A 312 -20.42 0.86 -19.78
C MET A 312 -21.27 1.52 -18.69
N ALA A 313 -22.08 0.73 -17.99
CA ALA A 313 -23.04 1.24 -17.01
C ALA A 313 -22.34 1.86 -15.80
N ARG A 314 -22.74 3.09 -15.45
CA ARG A 314 -22.17 3.87 -14.32
C ARG A 314 -23.08 3.84 -13.10
N LEU A 315 -22.55 4.21 -11.93
CA LEU A 315 -23.22 4.01 -10.62
C LEU A 315 -24.72 4.35 -10.56
N PRO A 316 -25.24 5.45 -11.15
CA PRO A 316 -26.68 5.73 -11.15
C PRO A 316 -27.53 4.67 -11.89
N LYS A 317 -27.02 4.14 -13.01
CA LYS A 317 -27.66 3.07 -13.78
C LYS A 317 -27.46 1.70 -13.12
N LEU A 318 -26.27 1.42 -12.59
CA LEU A 318 -25.98 0.20 -11.83
C LEU A 318 -26.91 0.03 -10.62
N ARG A 319 -27.23 1.13 -9.91
CA ARG A 319 -28.22 1.13 -8.82
C ARG A 319 -29.65 0.82 -9.29
N GLN A 320 -30.06 1.35 -10.45
CA GLN A 320 -31.37 1.04 -11.05
C GLN A 320 -31.46 -0.43 -11.49
N PHE A 321 -30.43 -0.92 -12.18
CA PHE A 321 -30.31 -2.31 -12.62
C PHE A 321 -30.34 -3.30 -11.43
N ALA A 322 -29.53 -3.05 -10.39
CA ALA A 322 -29.51 -3.87 -9.18
C ALA A 322 -30.89 -3.89 -8.47
N GLN A 323 -31.61 -2.76 -8.46
CA GLN A 323 -32.97 -2.72 -7.91
C GLN A 323 -34.00 -3.47 -8.79
N GLN A 324 -33.88 -3.39 -10.11
CA GLN A 324 -34.79 -4.05 -11.06
C GLN A 324 -34.65 -5.58 -11.03
N GLU A 325 -33.42 -6.08 -11.06
CA GLU A 325 -33.11 -7.52 -11.07
C GLU A 325 -32.96 -8.11 -9.64
N ASN A 326 -33.25 -7.30 -8.61
CA ASN A 326 -33.19 -7.67 -7.18
C ASN A 326 -31.83 -8.26 -6.75
N LEU A 327 -30.74 -7.60 -7.16
CA LEU A 327 -29.36 -7.93 -6.81
C LEU A 327 -28.84 -6.98 -5.72
N LYS A 328 -27.95 -7.47 -4.85
CA LYS A 328 -27.19 -6.61 -3.93
C LYS A 328 -26.13 -5.84 -4.72
N ILE A 329 -25.93 -4.56 -4.39
CA ILE A 329 -24.85 -3.73 -4.93
C ILE A 329 -23.91 -3.29 -3.81
N ILE A 330 -22.60 -3.50 -3.98
CA ILE A 330 -21.55 -3.17 -3.01
C ILE A 330 -20.37 -2.45 -3.69
N SER A 331 -19.56 -1.74 -2.91
CA SER A 331 -18.31 -1.14 -3.38
C SER A 331 -17.08 -1.96 -2.95
N ILE A 332 -16.01 -1.92 -3.74
CA ILE A 332 -14.71 -2.49 -3.36
C ILE A 332 -14.14 -1.80 -2.12
N ALA A 333 -14.38 -0.49 -1.95
CA ALA A 333 -14.00 0.26 -0.75
C ALA A 333 -14.65 -0.29 0.54
N ASP A 334 -15.93 -0.68 0.47
CA ASP A 334 -16.64 -1.33 1.59
C ASP A 334 -16.10 -2.75 1.85
N LEU A 335 -15.78 -3.51 0.80
CA LEU A 335 -15.16 -4.84 0.93
C LEU A 335 -13.76 -4.77 1.56
N ILE A 336 -12.93 -3.80 1.16
CA ILE A 336 -11.62 -3.51 1.77
C ILE A 336 -11.80 -3.19 3.26
N ARG A 337 -12.74 -2.31 3.60
CA ARG A 337 -13.05 -1.91 4.98
C ARG A 337 -13.49 -3.11 5.83
N TYR A 338 -14.37 -3.95 5.28
CA TYR A 338 -14.86 -5.18 5.92
C TYR A 338 -13.74 -6.20 6.20
N ARG A 339 -12.86 -6.44 5.22
CA ARG A 339 -11.70 -7.35 5.34
C ARG A 339 -10.68 -6.82 6.36
N ARG A 340 -10.27 -5.54 6.30
CA ARG A 340 -9.30 -4.95 7.25
C ARG A 340 -9.75 -5.02 8.71
N LYS A 341 -11.07 -4.95 8.99
CA LYS A 341 -11.63 -5.08 10.34
C LYS A 341 -11.51 -6.50 10.93
N ARG A 342 -11.36 -7.54 10.09
CA ARG A 342 -11.51 -8.96 10.45
C ARG A 342 -10.26 -9.81 10.28
N GLU A 343 -9.45 -9.51 9.27
CA GLU A 343 -8.26 -10.29 8.97
C GLU A 343 -7.04 -9.79 9.75
N LYS A 344 -6.21 -10.71 10.23
CA LYS A 344 -4.94 -10.36 10.86
C LYS A 344 -3.91 -10.03 9.77
N LEU A 345 -3.59 -8.76 9.60
CA LEU A 345 -2.72 -8.24 8.54
C LEU A 345 -1.28 -7.97 9.00
N VAL A 346 -0.98 -8.16 10.29
CA VAL A 346 0.33 -7.91 10.90
C VAL A 346 0.85 -9.10 11.70
N ASP A 347 2.14 -9.39 11.55
CA ASP A 347 2.87 -10.38 12.34
C ASP A 347 3.99 -9.72 13.15
N ARG A 348 3.95 -9.88 14.48
CA ARG A 348 5.00 -9.46 15.42
C ARG A 348 6.21 -10.38 15.27
N SER A 349 7.25 -9.91 14.59
CA SER A 349 8.40 -10.74 14.17
C SER A 349 9.51 -10.83 15.22
N SER A 350 9.72 -9.78 16.01
CA SER A 350 10.80 -9.70 17.00
C SER A 350 10.56 -8.59 18.03
N ALA A 351 11.30 -8.64 19.15
CA ALA A 351 11.29 -7.60 20.18
C ALA A 351 12.70 -7.38 20.77
N ALA A 352 13.04 -6.14 21.10
CA ALA A 352 14.32 -5.78 21.70
C ALA A 352 14.20 -4.52 22.59
N ARG A 353 14.97 -4.45 23.68
CA ARG A 353 15.10 -3.22 24.48
C ARG A 353 16.06 -2.24 23.79
N ILE A 354 15.57 -1.07 23.38
CA ILE A 354 16.35 -0.01 22.75
C ILE A 354 16.54 1.15 23.74
N PRO A 355 17.78 1.46 24.18
CA PRO A 355 18.08 2.71 24.85
C PRO A 355 18.10 3.85 23.81
N THR A 356 17.22 4.85 23.98
CA THR A 356 17.18 6.05 23.13
C THR A 356 17.61 7.28 23.92
N MET A 357 17.87 8.39 23.22
CA MET A 357 18.14 9.69 23.86
C MET A 357 16.95 10.25 24.67
N TRP A 358 15.75 9.70 24.47
CA TRP A 358 14.54 10.06 25.23
C TRP A 358 14.24 9.07 26.36
N GLY A 359 14.99 7.97 26.49
CA GLY A 359 14.78 6.93 27.49
C GLY A 359 14.79 5.50 26.94
N PRO A 360 14.67 4.47 27.79
CA PRO A 360 14.66 3.07 27.38
C PRO A 360 13.24 2.57 27.06
N PHE A 361 13.08 2.03 25.85
CA PHE A 361 11.84 1.46 25.32
C PHE A 361 12.01 -0.02 24.97
N THR A 362 10.91 -0.77 24.91
CA THR A 362 10.87 -2.06 24.21
C THR A 362 10.35 -1.81 22.79
N ALA A 363 11.20 -2.03 21.80
CA ALA A 363 10.82 -2.02 20.40
C ALA A 363 10.24 -3.38 20.01
N TYR A 364 9.08 -3.39 19.34
CA TYR A 364 8.50 -4.54 18.67
C TYR A 364 8.51 -4.30 17.16
N CYS A 365 8.99 -5.27 16.39
CA CYS A 365 8.89 -5.24 14.93
C CYS A 365 7.62 -5.93 14.48
N TYR A 366 6.88 -5.29 13.58
CA TYR A 366 5.62 -5.75 13.01
C TYR A 366 5.71 -5.77 11.50
N ARG A 367 5.60 -6.95 10.90
CA ARG A 367 5.59 -7.12 9.45
C ARG A 367 4.16 -7.15 8.93
N SER A 368 3.83 -6.24 8.01
CA SER A 368 2.61 -6.30 7.20
C SER A 368 2.67 -7.50 6.25
N ILE A 369 1.59 -8.29 6.19
CA ILE A 369 1.53 -9.47 5.30
C ILE A 369 1.24 -9.10 3.84
N LEU A 370 0.72 -7.90 3.59
CA LEU A 370 0.24 -7.47 2.26
C LEU A 370 1.39 -7.12 1.31
N ASP A 371 2.33 -6.34 1.82
CA ASP A 371 3.49 -5.76 1.12
C ASP A 371 4.83 -6.23 1.70
N GLY A 372 4.83 -6.87 2.88
CA GLY A 372 6.03 -7.30 3.58
C GLY A 372 6.77 -6.20 4.34
N ILE A 373 6.21 -4.98 4.44
CA ILE A 373 6.86 -3.85 5.12
C ILE A 373 6.96 -4.12 6.63
N GLU A 374 8.13 -3.85 7.20
CA GLU A 374 8.35 -3.88 8.64
C GLU A 374 8.15 -2.49 9.25
N HIS A 375 7.18 -2.38 10.15
CA HIS A 375 6.90 -1.22 10.99
C HIS A 375 7.45 -1.49 12.41
N ILE A 376 7.61 -0.44 13.21
CA ILE A 376 8.16 -0.55 14.58
C ILE A 376 7.24 0.13 15.59
N ALA A 377 6.99 -0.55 16.72
CA ALA A 377 6.27 0.00 17.86
C ALA A 377 7.22 0.12 19.05
N MET A 378 7.45 1.35 19.50
CA MET A 378 8.23 1.71 20.68
C MET A 378 7.29 1.76 21.89
N VAL A 379 7.43 0.80 22.80
CA VAL A 379 6.55 0.62 23.96
C VAL A 379 7.29 1.00 25.24
N LYS A 380 6.59 1.70 26.13
CA LYS A 380 7.05 2.09 27.46
C LYS A 380 6.09 1.53 28.51
N GLY A 381 6.64 0.97 29.58
CA GLY A 381 5.86 0.37 30.68
C GLY A 381 5.05 -0.85 30.25
N GLU A 382 4.17 -1.30 31.14
CA GLU A 382 3.25 -2.42 30.88
C GLU A 382 1.90 -1.90 30.35
N ILE A 383 1.42 -2.47 29.24
CA ILE A 383 0.11 -2.12 28.67
C ILE A 383 -1.03 -2.69 29.54
N GLY A 384 -0.84 -3.84 30.18
CA GLY A 384 -1.71 -4.35 31.24
C GLY A 384 -3.18 -4.55 30.81
N ASP A 385 -4.08 -3.74 31.34
CA ASP A 385 -5.51 -3.77 31.04
C ASP A 385 -5.91 -3.12 29.70
N GLY A 386 -4.96 -2.45 29.04
CA GLY A 386 -5.19 -1.72 27.79
C GLY A 386 -5.91 -0.38 27.95
N GLN A 387 -6.12 0.11 29.18
CA GLN A 387 -6.89 1.33 29.44
C GLN A 387 -5.99 2.57 29.58
N ASP A 388 -6.47 3.71 29.08
CA ASP A 388 -5.83 5.03 29.17
C ASP A 388 -4.34 5.03 28.74
N ILE A 389 -4.05 4.42 27.59
CA ILE A 389 -2.70 4.36 27.04
C ILE A 389 -2.39 5.68 26.31
N LEU A 390 -1.25 6.31 26.59
CA LEU A 390 -0.76 7.42 25.78
C LEU A 390 -0.20 6.87 24.45
N VAL A 391 -0.78 7.26 23.32
CA VAL A 391 -0.48 6.67 22.00
C VAL A 391 -0.09 7.72 20.97
N ARG A 392 0.95 7.44 20.18
CA ARG A 392 1.31 8.18 18.97
C ARG A 392 1.37 7.24 17.76
N VAL A 393 0.52 7.47 16.77
CA VAL A 393 0.69 6.87 15.43
C VAL A 393 1.45 7.86 14.54
N HIS A 394 2.78 7.71 14.50
CA HIS A 394 3.70 8.46 13.65
C HIS A 394 3.75 7.86 12.23
N SER A 395 4.02 8.71 11.25
CA SER A 395 4.12 8.34 9.83
C SER A 395 5.53 8.68 9.36
N GLU A 396 6.25 7.72 8.79
CA GLU A 396 7.65 7.85 8.35
C GLU A 396 7.89 9.11 7.52
N CYS A 397 8.87 9.93 7.92
CA CYS A 397 9.31 11.12 7.23
C CYS A 397 10.84 11.21 7.28
N LEU A 398 11.55 10.45 6.45
CA LEU A 398 13.02 10.33 6.45
C LEU A 398 13.73 11.69 6.52
N THR A 399 13.24 12.68 5.75
CA THR A 399 13.83 14.03 5.73
C THR A 399 13.67 14.79 7.05
N GLY A 400 12.58 14.58 7.79
CA GLY A 400 12.32 15.25 9.06
C GLY A 400 12.88 14.47 10.25
N ASP A 401 12.65 13.16 10.27
CA ASP A 401 12.89 12.28 11.42
C ASP A 401 14.36 11.88 11.56
N ILE A 402 15.09 11.74 10.45
CA ILE A 402 16.53 11.37 10.43
C ILE A 402 17.42 12.55 10.05
N PHE A 403 17.03 13.35 9.05
CA PHE A 403 17.84 14.47 8.55
C PHE A 403 17.47 15.85 9.14
N GLY A 404 16.51 15.93 10.07
CA GLY A 404 16.18 17.15 10.81
C GLY A 404 15.66 18.31 9.95
N SER A 405 15.04 18.04 8.79
CA SER A 405 14.67 19.08 7.82
C SER A 405 13.61 20.05 8.36
N ALA A 406 14.01 21.30 8.52
CA ALA A 406 13.17 22.42 8.94
C ALA A 406 12.00 22.77 7.98
N ARG A 407 11.89 22.12 6.80
CA ARG A 407 10.70 22.23 5.94
C ARG A 407 9.46 21.55 6.54
N CYS A 408 9.62 20.74 7.58
CA CYS A 408 8.53 20.03 8.23
C CYS A 408 8.73 19.91 9.74
N ASP A 409 7.65 19.58 10.44
CA ASP A 409 7.56 19.41 11.90
C ASP A 409 7.74 17.95 12.37
N CYS A 410 8.02 17.01 11.46
CA CYS A 410 7.91 15.57 11.75
C CYS A 410 8.91 15.10 12.83
N GLY A 411 10.21 15.38 12.68
CA GLY A 411 11.20 14.97 13.67
C GLY A 411 10.99 15.61 15.05
N ASN A 412 10.49 16.86 15.08
CA ASN A 412 10.11 17.53 16.32
C ASN A 412 8.90 16.86 16.97
N GLN A 413 7.86 16.52 16.20
CA GLN A 413 6.72 15.74 16.72
C GLN A 413 7.13 14.33 17.18
N LEU A 414 8.12 13.70 16.55
CA LEU A 414 8.66 12.41 16.98
C LEU A 414 9.35 12.54 18.34
N ALA A 415 10.25 13.51 18.49
CA ALA A 415 10.97 13.77 19.73
C ALA A 415 10.02 14.09 20.90
N LEU A 416 9.09 15.02 20.72
CA LEU A 416 8.11 15.38 21.76
C LEU A 416 7.24 14.17 22.15
N ALA A 417 6.81 13.34 21.19
CA ALA A 417 6.00 12.17 21.49
C ALA A 417 6.78 11.09 22.27
N MET A 418 8.06 10.87 21.94
CA MET A 418 8.92 9.95 22.68
C MET A 418 9.18 10.45 24.10
N GLN A 419 9.40 11.76 24.28
CA GLN A 419 9.55 12.39 25.61
C GLN A 419 8.29 12.24 26.46
N GLN A 420 7.11 12.62 25.93
CA GLN A 420 5.85 12.50 26.67
C GLN A 420 5.50 11.06 27.06
N ILE A 421 5.91 10.06 26.27
CA ILE A 421 5.74 8.64 26.64
C ILE A 421 6.72 8.21 27.73
N GLU A 422 7.98 8.66 27.70
CA GLU A 422 8.94 8.42 28.80
C GLU A 422 8.42 9.03 30.11
N ASP A 423 8.04 10.32 30.08
CA ASP A 423 7.57 11.09 31.23
C ASP A 423 6.29 10.49 31.84
N ALA A 424 5.38 9.99 31.00
CA ALA A 424 4.17 9.28 31.44
C ALA A 424 4.44 7.86 31.98
N GLY A 425 5.63 7.30 31.73
CA GLY A 425 6.03 5.95 32.16
C GLY A 425 5.28 4.77 31.51
N ARG A 426 4.23 5.04 30.71
CA ARG A 426 3.35 4.05 30.07
C ARG A 426 2.79 4.59 28.75
N GLY A 427 3.08 3.95 27.63
CA GLY A 427 2.59 4.38 26.32
C GLY A 427 3.20 3.67 25.11
N VAL A 428 2.72 4.02 23.92
CA VAL A 428 3.12 3.40 22.65
C VAL A 428 3.31 4.44 21.56
N LEU A 429 4.48 4.44 20.90
CA LEU A 429 4.68 5.11 19.61
C LEU A 429 4.81 4.07 18.50
N ILE A 430 3.89 4.08 17.54
CA ILE A 430 4.00 3.32 16.30
C ILE A 430 4.62 4.23 15.23
N TYR A 431 5.64 3.74 14.55
CA TYR A 431 6.26 4.39 13.41
C TYR A 431 5.89 3.62 12.13
N LEU A 432 4.87 4.11 11.42
CA LEU A 432 4.39 3.49 10.18
C LEU A 432 5.31 3.85 9.02
N ARG A 433 6.17 2.88 8.67
CA ARG A 433 6.99 2.87 7.45
C ARG A 433 6.15 2.70 6.19
N GLY A 434 6.67 3.15 5.05
CA GLY A 434 5.96 3.28 3.77
C GLY A 434 5.18 4.60 3.62
N HIS A 435 5.00 5.37 4.70
CA HIS A 435 4.19 6.59 4.69
C HIS A 435 4.90 7.85 4.16
N GLU A 436 6.15 7.75 3.71
CA GLU A 436 6.94 8.90 3.26
C GLU A 436 6.23 9.65 2.12
N GLY A 437 6.28 10.98 2.16
CA GLY A 437 5.56 11.86 1.24
C GLY A 437 4.04 11.88 1.42
N ARG A 438 3.49 11.18 2.43
CA ARG A 438 2.08 10.76 2.56
C ARG A 438 1.71 9.51 1.74
N GLY A 439 2.67 8.62 1.50
CA GLY A 439 2.47 7.36 0.75
C GLY A 439 2.94 7.43 -0.70
N ILE A 440 3.17 8.63 -1.26
CA ILE A 440 3.75 8.81 -2.61
C ILE A 440 5.26 8.44 -2.68
N GLY A 441 5.90 8.23 -1.53
CA GLY A 441 7.31 7.88 -1.42
C GLY A 441 8.28 9.06 -1.58
N LEU A 442 9.55 8.81 -1.23
CA LEU A 442 10.60 9.83 -1.16
C LEU A 442 10.86 10.54 -2.49
N GLY A 443 10.88 9.79 -3.61
CA GLY A 443 11.16 10.36 -4.94
C GLY A 443 10.11 11.37 -5.39
N HIS A 444 8.82 11.08 -5.18
CA HIS A 444 7.73 12.00 -5.52
C HIS A 444 7.65 13.17 -4.54
N LYS A 445 7.88 12.95 -3.24
CA LYS A 445 8.01 14.03 -2.23
C LYS A 445 9.04 15.08 -2.64
N LEU A 446 10.22 14.67 -3.14
CA LEU A 446 11.26 15.59 -3.58
C LEU A 446 10.87 16.35 -4.87
N ARG A 447 10.09 15.74 -5.77
CA ARG A 447 9.50 16.45 -6.93
C ARG A 447 8.47 17.49 -6.48
N ALA A 448 7.59 17.12 -5.54
CA ALA A 448 6.60 18.04 -4.98
C ALA A 448 7.26 19.20 -4.22
N TYR A 449 8.42 18.99 -3.59
CA TYR A 449 9.22 20.06 -2.99
C TYR A 449 9.75 21.05 -4.04
N ASN A 450 10.20 20.60 -5.21
CA ASN A 450 10.64 21.51 -6.29
C ASN A 450 9.48 22.39 -6.79
N LEU A 451 8.25 21.85 -6.88
CA LEU A 451 7.06 22.62 -7.24
C LEU A 451 6.63 23.59 -6.13
N GLN A 452 6.79 23.21 -4.86
CA GLN A 452 6.55 24.10 -3.71
C GLN A 452 7.55 25.27 -3.66
N ASP A 453 8.82 25.01 -3.97
CA ASP A 453 9.85 26.05 -4.13
C ASP A 453 9.59 26.95 -5.35
N ALA A 454 8.94 26.42 -6.39
CA ALA A 454 8.43 27.19 -7.53
C ALA A 454 7.10 27.93 -7.26
N GLY A 455 6.57 27.86 -6.03
CA GLY A 455 5.44 28.67 -5.56
C GLY A 455 4.12 27.92 -5.31
N ARG A 456 3.98 26.65 -5.69
CA ARG A 456 2.81 25.82 -5.32
C ARG A 456 2.73 25.56 -3.81
N ASP A 457 1.59 25.13 -3.29
CA ASP A 457 1.53 24.49 -1.97
C ASP A 457 1.58 22.95 -2.04
N THR A 458 1.56 22.27 -0.88
CA THR A 458 1.71 20.80 -0.82
C THR A 458 0.55 20.02 -1.44
N VAL A 459 -0.61 20.64 -1.63
CA VAL A 459 -1.77 20.00 -2.28
C VAL A 459 -1.62 20.15 -3.79
N GLU A 460 -1.44 21.39 -4.25
CA GLU A 460 -1.26 21.75 -5.66
C GLU A 460 -0.06 21.04 -6.30
N ALA A 461 1.03 20.88 -5.55
CA ALA A 461 2.23 20.18 -6.00
C ALA A 461 2.09 18.65 -6.10
N ASN A 462 1.06 18.05 -5.48
CA ASN A 462 0.71 16.66 -5.71
C ASN A 462 -0.24 16.54 -6.92
N GLU A 463 -1.24 17.42 -7.00
CA GLU A 463 -2.19 17.49 -8.13
C GLU A 463 -1.45 17.70 -9.47
N ASP A 464 -0.50 18.65 -9.54
CA ASP A 464 0.38 18.90 -10.70
C ASP A 464 1.19 17.66 -11.15
N LEU A 465 1.48 16.74 -10.23
CA LEU A 465 2.24 15.51 -10.50
C LEU A 465 1.34 14.31 -10.82
N GLY A 466 0.01 14.48 -10.86
CA GLY A 466 -0.95 13.39 -10.98
C GLY A 466 -0.95 12.47 -9.77
N LEU A 467 -0.71 13.01 -8.56
CA LEU A 467 -0.57 12.25 -7.33
C LEU A 467 -1.70 12.54 -6.33
N PRO A 468 -2.14 11.54 -5.56
CA PRO A 468 -3.08 11.73 -4.47
C PRO A 468 -2.52 12.66 -3.38
N VAL A 469 -3.42 13.41 -2.75
CA VAL A 469 -3.08 14.39 -1.69
C VAL A 469 -2.65 13.70 -0.40
N ASP A 470 -3.19 12.51 -0.09
CA ASP A 470 -2.80 11.67 1.04
C ASP A 470 -3.20 10.20 0.77
N SER A 471 -2.25 9.26 0.87
CA SER A 471 -2.48 7.82 0.64
C SER A 471 -2.13 6.95 1.85
N ARG A 472 -2.08 7.54 3.05
CA ARG A 472 -1.64 6.82 4.26
C ARG A 472 -2.75 5.95 4.82
N GLU A 473 -2.45 4.66 4.96
CA GLU A 473 -3.30 3.64 5.57
C GLU A 473 -3.06 3.62 7.10
N TYR A 474 -4.10 3.49 7.91
CA TYR A 474 -3.95 3.49 9.38
C TYR A 474 -4.49 2.22 10.07
N GLY A 475 -5.14 1.32 9.34
CA GLY A 475 -5.57 0.01 9.83
C GLY A 475 -4.40 -0.88 10.28
N ILE A 476 -3.27 -0.85 9.56
CA ILE A 476 -2.02 -1.51 10.03
C ILE A 476 -1.61 -0.98 11.41
N GLY A 477 -1.66 0.34 11.62
CA GLY A 477 -1.40 0.95 12.93
C GLY A 477 -2.41 0.55 14.00
N ALA A 478 -3.69 0.42 13.63
CA ALA A 478 -4.75 -0.01 14.53
C ALA A 478 -4.57 -1.47 14.98
N GLN A 479 -4.24 -2.39 14.06
CA GLN A 479 -4.00 -3.80 14.41
C GLN A 479 -2.75 -3.98 15.29
N ILE A 480 -1.71 -3.16 15.09
CA ILE A 480 -0.54 -3.14 15.97
C ILE A 480 -0.93 -2.70 17.40
N LEU A 481 -1.78 -1.69 17.57
CA LEU A 481 -2.31 -1.31 18.89
C LEU A 481 -3.11 -2.44 19.53
N GLN A 482 -3.93 -3.15 18.75
CA GLN A 482 -4.76 -4.24 19.22
C GLN A 482 -3.93 -5.46 19.67
N ASP A 483 -2.89 -5.86 18.92
CA ASP A 483 -1.97 -6.97 19.29
C ASP A 483 -1.03 -6.63 20.46
N LEU A 484 -0.77 -5.33 20.69
CA LEU A 484 -0.16 -4.82 21.92
C LEU A 484 -1.13 -4.77 23.12
N GLY A 485 -2.41 -5.06 22.93
CA GLY A 485 -3.43 -5.09 23.98
C GLY A 485 -4.05 -3.74 24.34
N VAL A 486 -3.82 -2.68 23.54
CA VAL A 486 -4.46 -1.37 23.75
C VAL A 486 -5.96 -1.47 23.47
N ARG A 487 -6.78 -0.88 24.34
CA ARG A 487 -8.25 -0.78 24.22
C ARG A 487 -8.73 0.66 24.18
N THR A 488 -8.24 1.48 25.12
CA THR A 488 -8.58 2.91 25.19
C THR A 488 -7.31 3.76 25.26
N MET A 489 -7.32 4.92 24.57
CA MET A 489 -6.11 5.72 24.39
C MET A 489 -6.33 7.24 24.45
N LYS A 490 -5.29 7.95 24.88
CA LYS A 490 -5.05 9.37 24.62
C LYS A 490 -4.18 9.50 23.38
N LEU A 491 -4.74 9.97 22.26
CA LEU A 491 -4.04 9.99 20.97
C LEU A 491 -3.32 11.33 20.72
N MET A 492 -2.00 11.25 20.50
CA MET A 492 -1.12 12.37 20.16
C MET A 492 -1.22 12.77 18.68
N THR A 493 -2.17 13.66 18.34
CA THR A 493 -2.40 14.12 16.96
C THR A 493 -2.88 15.57 16.83
N ASN A 494 -2.35 16.23 15.79
CA ASN A 494 -2.80 17.54 15.32
C ASN A 494 -3.87 17.44 14.22
N ASN A 495 -4.10 16.26 13.65
CA ASN A 495 -5.10 16.00 12.60
C ASN A 495 -6.30 15.22 13.18
N PRO A 496 -7.54 15.77 13.13
CA PRO A 496 -8.76 15.07 13.53
C PRO A 496 -9.11 13.84 12.69
N ALA A 497 -8.79 13.80 11.40
CA ALA A 497 -9.11 12.67 10.52
C ALA A 497 -8.43 11.35 10.98
N LYS A 498 -7.35 11.44 11.77
CA LYS A 498 -6.70 10.26 12.40
C LYS A 498 -7.56 9.55 13.45
N TYR A 499 -8.64 10.17 13.99
CA TYR A 499 -9.56 9.50 14.90
C TYR A 499 -10.45 8.49 14.17
N ILE A 500 -10.96 8.89 13.00
CA ILE A 500 -11.95 8.13 12.21
C ILE A 500 -11.35 6.77 11.80
N GLY A 501 -10.10 6.77 11.34
CA GLY A 501 -9.37 5.56 10.92
C GLY A 501 -9.06 4.54 12.03
N LEU A 502 -9.39 4.81 13.30
CA LEU A 502 -9.13 3.91 14.44
C LEU A 502 -10.40 3.35 15.11
N LYS A 503 -11.52 4.10 15.14
CA LYS A 503 -12.71 3.78 15.97
C LYS A 503 -13.22 2.33 15.77
N GLY A 504 -13.30 1.87 14.53
CA GLY A 504 -13.86 0.55 14.21
C GLY A 504 -12.95 -0.67 14.44
N TYR A 505 -11.70 -0.50 14.89
CA TYR A 505 -10.79 -1.62 15.22
C TYR A 505 -10.92 -2.09 16.69
N GLY A 506 -12.02 -1.73 17.36
CA GLY A 506 -12.20 -1.98 18.80
C GLY A 506 -11.32 -1.07 19.68
N LEU A 507 -10.93 0.09 19.17
CA LEU A 507 -10.05 1.05 19.82
C LEU A 507 -10.79 2.36 20.13
N THR A 508 -10.97 2.68 21.41
CA THR A 508 -11.63 3.94 21.82
C THR A 508 -10.61 5.04 22.07
N VAL A 509 -10.68 6.14 21.32
CA VAL A 509 -9.92 7.35 21.65
C VAL A 509 -10.70 8.13 22.69
N ILE A 510 -10.25 8.10 23.94
CA ILE A 510 -10.90 8.77 25.09
C ILE A 510 -10.37 10.18 25.34
N GLY A 511 -9.31 10.57 24.63
CA GLY A 511 -8.69 11.88 24.80
C GLY A 511 -7.74 12.24 23.66
N ARG A 512 -7.50 13.53 23.51
CA ARG A 512 -6.59 14.11 22.53
C ARG A 512 -5.42 14.77 23.25
N VAL A 513 -4.20 14.53 22.74
CA VAL A 513 -3.01 15.32 23.12
C VAL A 513 -2.49 16.02 21.86
N PRO A 514 -2.34 17.36 21.86
CA PRO A 514 -1.69 18.08 20.77
C PRO A 514 -0.16 17.95 20.88
N LEU A 515 0.53 17.98 19.74
CA LEU A 515 2.00 18.05 19.68
C LEU A 515 2.41 19.38 19.05
N LEU A 516 2.62 20.39 19.88
CA LEU A 516 2.94 21.74 19.42
C LEU A 516 4.45 21.91 19.29
N THR A 517 4.90 22.27 18.08
CA THR A 517 6.31 22.43 17.72
C THR A 517 6.59 23.87 17.29
N THR A 518 7.78 24.38 17.58
CA THR A 518 8.28 25.70 17.14
C THR A 518 7.95 25.99 15.67
N ILE A 519 7.25 27.11 15.43
CA ILE A 519 7.06 27.66 14.08
C ILE A 519 8.38 28.32 13.66
N THR A 520 8.84 28.02 12.45
CA THR A 520 9.99 28.68 11.82
C THR A 520 9.58 29.22 10.46
N MET A 521 10.39 30.10 9.87
CA MET A 521 10.09 30.67 8.54
C MET A 521 10.00 29.58 7.45
N GLU A 522 10.74 28.48 7.64
CA GLU A 522 10.81 27.34 6.73
C GLU A 522 9.61 26.39 6.85
N ASN A 523 9.01 26.21 8.04
CA ASN A 523 7.86 25.32 8.24
C ASN A 523 6.49 26.03 8.22
N LYS A 524 6.44 27.35 8.44
CA LYS A 524 5.21 28.14 8.58
C LYS A 524 4.16 27.86 7.49
N ARG A 525 4.52 28.02 6.21
CA ARG A 525 3.61 27.81 5.07
C ARG A 525 3.03 26.39 5.03
N TYR A 526 3.84 25.39 5.38
CA TYR A 526 3.44 23.98 5.43
C TYR A 526 2.46 23.69 6.59
N LEU A 527 2.64 24.36 7.74
CA LEU A 527 1.69 24.30 8.86
C LEU A 527 0.37 25.05 8.54
N GLU A 528 0.44 26.15 7.80
CA GLU A 528 -0.72 26.90 7.30
C GLU A 528 -1.55 26.08 6.32
N THR A 529 -0.95 25.48 5.28
CA THR A 529 -1.64 24.56 4.35
C THR A 529 -2.26 23.38 5.12
N LYS A 530 -1.56 22.79 6.09
CA LYS A 530 -2.12 21.74 6.98
C LYS A 530 -3.37 22.21 7.73
N ARG A 531 -3.38 23.43 8.27
CA ARG A 531 -4.55 24.00 8.96
C ARG A 531 -5.70 24.27 7.98
N ALA A 532 -5.43 25.04 6.93
CA ALA A 532 -6.44 25.60 6.05
C ALA A 532 -7.03 24.60 5.05
N LYS A 533 -6.19 23.78 4.40
CA LYS A 533 -6.64 22.78 3.40
C LYS A 533 -6.80 21.36 3.97
N MET A 534 -6.34 21.08 5.20
CA MET A 534 -6.30 19.71 5.74
C MET A 534 -6.77 19.57 7.21
N GLY A 535 -7.56 20.53 7.71
CA GLY A 535 -8.26 20.43 8.99
C GLY A 535 -7.38 20.25 10.24
N HIS A 536 -6.07 20.52 10.19
CA HIS A 536 -5.22 20.38 11.37
C HIS A 536 -5.54 21.47 12.40
N ILE A 537 -5.66 21.07 13.66
CA ILE A 537 -6.00 21.95 14.80
C ILE A 537 -4.80 22.00 15.74
N TYR A 538 -4.31 23.19 16.08
CA TYR A 538 -3.12 23.40 16.93
C TYR A 538 -3.42 24.10 18.26
N GLY A 539 -4.70 24.35 18.59
CA GLY A 539 -5.10 25.14 19.76
C GLY A 539 -5.26 26.63 19.42
N VAL A 540 -5.87 27.40 20.34
CA VAL A 540 -6.28 28.80 20.09
C VAL A 540 -5.06 29.70 19.92
N GLU A 541 -4.21 29.80 20.93
CA GLU A 541 -2.99 30.65 20.91
C GLU A 541 -2.08 30.37 19.71
N PHE A 542 -1.93 29.10 19.33
CA PHE A 542 -1.13 28.70 18.17
C PHE A 542 -1.79 29.13 16.86
N ASN A 543 -3.11 28.99 16.73
CA ASN A 543 -3.86 29.48 15.56
C ASN A 543 -3.80 31.02 15.44
N ASP A 544 -3.87 31.73 16.56
CA ASP A 544 -3.84 33.20 16.61
C ASP A 544 -2.44 33.71 16.24
N HIS A 545 -1.37 33.15 16.80
CA HIS A 545 0.01 33.50 16.41
C HIS A 545 0.31 33.14 14.94
N LEU A 546 -0.16 31.99 14.45
CA LEU A 546 -0.03 31.62 13.04
C LEU A 546 -0.74 32.65 12.14
N THR A 547 -1.92 33.11 12.54
CA THR A 547 -2.70 34.11 11.81
C THR A 547 -2.05 35.50 11.86
N HIS A 548 -1.61 35.97 13.03
CA HIS A 548 -0.91 37.25 13.19
C HIS A 548 0.37 37.34 12.35
N LEU A 549 1.13 36.25 12.23
CA LEU A 549 2.31 36.19 11.36
C LEU A 549 1.97 36.22 9.86
N THR A 550 0.73 35.97 9.43
CA THR A 550 0.29 36.13 8.03
C THR A 550 -0.22 37.52 7.68
N GLY A 551 -0.72 38.28 8.67
CA GLY A 551 -1.34 39.60 8.44
C GLY A 551 -0.37 40.74 8.07
N SER A 552 0.95 40.55 8.23
CA SER A 552 1.96 41.60 8.11
C SER A 552 2.34 41.99 6.67
N ASN A 553 1.36 42.07 5.77
CA ASN A 553 1.54 42.53 4.37
C ASN A 553 0.51 43.61 3.94
N GLY A 554 -0.19 44.22 4.91
CA GLY A 554 -1.03 45.40 4.68
C GLY A 554 -0.23 46.70 4.72
N LYS A 555 -0.36 47.53 3.67
CA LYS A 555 0.01 48.96 3.76
C LYS A 555 -0.94 49.67 4.74
N PRO A 556 -0.51 50.75 5.43
CA PRO A 556 -1.43 51.58 6.18
C PRO A 556 -2.45 52.23 5.23
N SER A 557 -3.74 51.99 5.47
CA SER A 557 -4.83 52.74 4.87
C SER A 557 -4.85 54.14 5.48
N VAL A 558 -4.67 55.18 4.66
CA VAL A 558 -4.74 56.58 5.10
C VAL A 558 -6.20 56.96 5.36
N ASP A 559 -6.43 57.72 6.44
CA ASP A 559 -7.75 58.25 6.78
C ASP A 559 -8.32 59.16 5.69
N THR A 560 -9.57 58.92 5.30
CA THR A 560 -10.43 59.92 4.66
C THR A 560 -11.81 59.89 5.29
N ALA A 561 -12.03 60.77 6.28
CA ALA A 561 -13.35 61.05 6.81
C ALA A 561 -14.03 62.15 5.98
N THR A 562 -15.25 61.87 5.51
CA THR A 562 -16.22 62.88 5.05
C THR A 562 -17.64 62.36 5.26
N ASP A 563 -18.51 63.17 5.86
CA ASP A 563 -19.94 62.92 5.99
C ASP A 563 -20.68 62.89 4.63
N ALA A 564 -21.81 62.16 4.58
CA ALA A 564 -23.06 62.67 3.97
C ALA A 564 -24.27 61.75 4.24
N THR A 565 -25.00 62.06 5.31
CA THR A 565 -26.47 61.98 5.48
C THR A 565 -27.38 61.36 4.38
N SER A 566 -28.25 60.45 4.84
CA SER A 566 -29.71 60.43 4.59
C SER A 566 -30.29 59.96 3.23
N SER A 567 -30.93 58.79 3.28
CA SER A 567 -32.25 58.47 2.70
C SER A 567 -32.59 58.85 1.24
N ARG A 568 -32.72 57.84 0.38
CA ARG A 568 -34.04 57.25 0.07
C ARG A 568 -33.93 55.86 -0.55
#